data_AF-A0AAW4ZMZ4-F1
#
_entry.id   AF-A0AAW4ZMZ4-F1
#
_cell.length_a   1.000
_cell.length_b   1.000
_cell.length_c   1.000
_cell.angle_alpha   90.00
_cell.angle_beta   90.00
_cell.angle_gamma   90.00
#
_symmetry.space_group_name_H-M   'P 1'
#
loop_
_entity.id
_entity.type
_entity.pdbx_description
1 polymer ?
#
loop_
_entity_poly.entity_id
_entity_poly.type
_entity_poly.pdbx_seq_one_letter_code
_entity_poly.pdbx_strand_id
1 'polypeptide(L)'
;MIDLSRLQELIEQLQQQAAETDRIRGEAQRPLFDQQLFRNHSKLLTPCVAEVAQELAALQKEQQAGKLLPERTQHVCEKLIAQIHAIQREFATQKIRKNEPKQAVRWQRSINDIYQDLNKHKEWERRLKSMLRDKEAIFNRCNSQFEQQQAQKEILALEGRINRCQAALIQLENDINRRERKG
;
A
#
# COMPACT_ATOMS: atom_id res chain seq x y z
N MET A 1 -2.63 25.96 -37.33
CA MET A 1 -3.61 24.89 -37.06
C MET A 1 -2.86 23.81 -36.30
N ILE A 2 -3.26 23.45 -35.09
CA ILE A 2 -2.60 22.39 -34.33
C ILE A 2 -2.99 21.07 -34.99
N ASP A 3 -2.01 20.34 -35.52
CA ASP A 3 -2.26 19.04 -36.16
C ASP A 3 -2.38 17.95 -35.09
N LEU A 4 -3.62 17.73 -34.64
CA LEU A 4 -3.95 16.73 -33.61
C LEU A 4 -3.89 15.29 -34.14
N SER A 5 -3.84 15.11 -35.46
CA SER A 5 -3.85 13.80 -36.12
C SER A 5 -2.58 13.01 -35.78
N ARG A 6 -1.43 13.67 -35.83
CA ARG A 6 -0.14 13.06 -35.45
C ARG A 6 -0.06 12.67 -33.98
N LEU A 7 -0.70 13.45 -33.10
CA LEU A 7 -0.80 13.12 -31.68
C LEU A 7 -1.68 11.90 -31.44
N GLN A 8 -2.76 11.76 -32.21
CA GLN A 8 -3.64 10.60 -32.14
C GLN A 8 -2.90 9.31 -32.54
N GLU A 9 -2.18 9.32 -33.67
CA GLU A 9 -1.35 8.19 -34.10
C GLU A 9 -0.31 7.79 -33.04
N LEU A 10 0.34 8.79 -32.42
CA LEU A 10 1.30 8.53 -31.35
C LEU A 10 0.65 7.88 -30.14
N ILE A 11 -0.53 8.34 -29.72
CA ILE A 11 -1.24 7.76 -28.57
C ILE A 11 -1.69 6.33 -28.87
N GLU A 12 -2.15 6.03 -30.09
CA GLU A 12 -2.49 4.66 -30.49
C GLU A 12 -1.27 3.72 -30.42
N GLN A 13 -0.11 4.18 -30.87
CA GLN A 13 1.15 3.44 -30.71
C GLN A 13 1.50 3.22 -29.24
N LEU A 14 1.36 4.26 -28.40
CA LEU A 14 1.62 4.16 -26.95
C LEU A 14 0.64 3.19 -26.26
N GLN A 15 -0.61 3.09 -26.72
CA GLN A 15 -1.58 2.14 -26.16
C GLN A 15 -1.15 0.70 -26.41
N GLN A 16 -0.72 0.38 -27.63
CA GLN A 16 -0.24 -0.96 -27.98
C GLN A 16 1.02 -1.32 -27.17
N GLN A 17 1.98 -0.39 -27.07
CA GLN A 17 3.21 -0.58 -26.28
C GLN A 17 2.93 -0.72 -24.77
N ALA A 18 1.97 0.04 -24.24
CA ALA A 18 1.57 -0.02 -22.84
C ALA A 18 0.95 -1.37 -22.51
N ALA A 19 0.05 -1.88 -23.36
CA ALA A 19 -0.58 -3.18 -23.16
C ALA A 19 0.45 -4.32 -23.15
N GLU A 20 1.40 -4.32 -24.08
CA GLU A 20 2.45 -5.34 -24.12
C GLU A 20 3.40 -5.23 -22.92
N THR A 21 3.77 -4.01 -22.55
CA THR A 21 4.58 -3.78 -21.35
C THR A 21 3.88 -4.27 -20.09
N ASP A 22 2.60 -3.95 -19.91
CA ASP A 22 1.84 -4.33 -18.72
C ASP A 22 1.71 -5.86 -18.60
N ARG A 23 1.62 -6.58 -19.73
CA ARG A 23 1.65 -8.05 -19.76
C ARG A 23 2.98 -8.62 -19.29
N ILE A 24 4.10 -8.01 -19.68
CA ILE A 24 5.45 -8.49 -19.32
C ILE A 24 5.83 -8.09 -17.89
N ARG A 25 5.50 -6.86 -17.50
CA ARG A 25 5.88 -6.25 -16.21
C ARG A 25 4.94 -6.66 -15.08
N GLY A 26 3.65 -6.80 -15.36
CA GLY A 26 2.60 -6.86 -14.34
C GLY A 26 2.43 -5.55 -13.58
N GLU A 27 1.64 -5.59 -12.51
CA GLU A 27 1.34 -4.42 -11.69
C GLU A 27 2.55 -3.92 -10.89
N ALA A 28 2.77 -2.60 -10.90
CA ALA A 28 3.77 -1.97 -10.05
C ALA A 28 3.33 -1.94 -8.57
N GLN A 29 4.29 -1.93 -7.64
CA GLN A 29 3.98 -1.83 -6.20
C GLN A 29 3.41 -0.46 -5.79
N ARG A 30 3.77 0.58 -6.55
CA ARG A 30 3.33 1.95 -6.37
C ARG A 30 2.77 2.48 -7.71
N PRO A 31 1.95 3.54 -7.67
CA PRO A 31 1.45 4.19 -8.88
C PRO A 31 2.61 4.65 -9.75
N LEU A 32 2.40 4.58 -11.07
CA LEU A 32 3.48 4.88 -12.03
C LEU A 32 3.77 6.37 -12.14
N PHE A 33 2.76 7.21 -11.96
CA PHE A 33 2.85 8.64 -12.17
C PHE A 33 2.23 9.43 -11.01
N ASP A 34 2.60 10.71 -10.93
CA ASP A 34 2.09 11.66 -9.94
C ASP A 34 0.65 12.08 -10.27
N GLN A 35 -0.14 12.37 -9.23
CA GLN A 35 -1.52 12.85 -9.31
C GLN A 35 -1.64 14.20 -10.02
N GLN A 36 -0.58 15.02 -9.99
CA GLN A 36 -0.56 16.29 -10.73
C GLN A 36 -0.56 16.08 -12.25
N LEU A 37 -0.05 14.94 -12.72
CA LEU A 37 0.10 14.63 -14.14
C LEU A 37 -1.01 13.71 -14.65
N PHE A 38 -1.38 12.70 -13.88
CA PHE A 38 -2.46 11.76 -14.20
C PHE A 38 -3.48 11.73 -13.06
N ARG A 39 -4.76 11.84 -13.39
CA ARG A 39 -5.85 11.65 -12.45
C ARG A 39 -5.96 10.19 -12.03
N ASN A 40 -5.63 9.28 -12.95
CA ASN A 40 -5.68 7.86 -12.69
C ASN A 40 -4.44 7.39 -11.93
N HIS A 41 -4.65 6.96 -10.69
CA HIS A 41 -3.59 6.47 -9.79
C HIS A 41 -3.25 5.00 -10.08
N SER A 42 -3.10 4.66 -11.35
CA SER A 42 -2.92 3.29 -11.77
C SER A 42 -1.48 2.81 -11.56
N LYS A 43 -1.39 1.50 -11.31
CA LYS A 43 -0.16 0.72 -11.24
C LYS A 43 0.24 0.12 -12.60
N LEU A 44 -0.57 0.38 -13.63
CA LEU A 44 -0.43 -0.10 -15.01
C LEU A 44 -0.35 1.09 -15.97
N LEU A 45 0.36 0.93 -17.09
CA LEU A 45 0.50 1.96 -18.11
C LEU A 45 -0.77 2.15 -18.93
N THR A 46 -1.46 1.06 -19.25
CA THR A 46 -2.68 1.05 -20.07
C THR A 46 -3.72 2.08 -19.65
N PRO A 47 -4.17 2.13 -18.37
CA PRO A 47 -5.12 3.13 -17.90
C PRO A 47 -4.60 4.57 -17.91
N CYS A 48 -3.28 4.79 -17.81
CA CYS A 48 -2.68 6.11 -17.93
C CYS A 48 -2.70 6.58 -19.39
N VAL A 49 -2.37 5.72 -20.36
CA VAL A 49 -2.46 6.06 -21.79
C VAL A 49 -3.92 6.26 -22.23
N ALA A 50 -4.85 5.49 -21.68
CA ALA A 50 -6.28 5.69 -21.92
C ALA A 50 -6.77 7.07 -21.45
N GLU A 51 -6.24 7.58 -20.33
CA GLU A 51 -6.54 8.94 -19.85
C GLU A 51 -6.05 9.99 -20.86
N VAL A 52 -4.82 9.89 -21.36
CA VAL A 52 -4.29 10.82 -22.38
C VAL A 52 -5.15 10.80 -23.66
N ALA A 53 -5.60 9.62 -24.08
CA ALA A 53 -6.48 9.47 -25.25
C ALA A 53 -7.84 10.18 -25.03
N GLN A 54 -8.40 10.09 -23.82
CA GLN A 54 -9.64 10.76 -23.46
C GLN A 54 -9.47 12.29 -23.41
N GLU A 55 -8.34 12.77 -22.88
CA GLU A 55 -8.03 14.20 -22.85
C GLU A 55 -7.85 14.78 -24.26
N LEU A 56 -7.19 14.05 -25.17
CA LEU A 56 -7.08 14.45 -26.59
C LEU A 56 -8.45 14.46 -27.28
N ALA A 57 -9.28 13.44 -27.08
CA ALA A 57 -10.62 13.37 -27.67
C ALA A 57 -11.53 14.50 -27.15
N ALA A 58 -11.38 14.92 -25.89
CA ALA A 58 -12.08 16.06 -25.34
C ALA A 58 -11.65 17.37 -26.03
N LEU A 59 -10.35 17.57 -26.26
CA LEU A 59 -9.85 18.73 -27.01
C LEU A 59 -10.35 18.76 -28.46
N GLN A 60 -10.36 17.62 -29.15
CA GLN A 60 -10.88 17.53 -30.52
C GLN A 60 -12.37 17.92 -30.58
N LYS A 61 -13.18 17.49 -29.60
CA LYS A 61 -14.59 17.88 -29.50
C LYS A 61 -14.76 19.37 -29.20
N GLU A 62 -13.95 19.93 -28.30
CA GLU A 62 -13.97 21.37 -27.99
C GLU A 62 -13.58 22.21 -29.22
N GLN A 63 -12.64 21.73 -30.04
CA GLN A 63 -12.26 22.33 -31.32
C GLN A 63 -13.41 22.33 -32.32
N GLN A 64 -14.07 21.19 -32.53
CA GLN A 64 -15.20 21.07 -33.45
C GLN A 64 -16.39 21.92 -33.00
N ALA A 65 -16.60 22.08 -31.69
CA ALA A 65 -17.66 22.90 -31.13
C ALA A 65 -17.37 24.41 -31.17
N GLY A 66 -16.18 24.84 -31.60
CA GLY A 66 -15.79 26.25 -31.62
C GLY A 66 -15.67 26.91 -30.24
N LYS A 67 -15.57 26.11 -29.17
CA LYS A 67 -15.51 26.58 -27.76
C LYS A 67 -14.08 26.64 -27.21
N LEU A 68 -13.08 26.65 -28.09
CA LEU A 68 -11.68 26.68 -27.69
C LEU A 68 -11.33 28.01 -27.03
N LEU A 69 -11.15 27.98 -25.72
CA LEU A 69 -10.47 29.06 -25.01
C LEU A 69 -8.95 28.91 -25.23
N PRO A 70 -8.24 29.93 -25.73
CA PRO A 70 -6.81 29.84 -26.04
C PRO A 70 -5.96 29.44 -24.83
N GLU A 71 -6.22 30.03 -23.66
CA GLU A 71 -5.47 29.77 -22.42
C GLU A 71 -5.65 28.33 -21.92
N ARG A 72 -6.89 27.83 -21.97
CA ARG A 72 -7.22 26.44 -21.61
C ARG A 72 -6.54 25.46 -22.57
N THR A 73 -6.56 25.77 -23.87
CA THR A 73 -5.96 24.91 -24.90
C THR A 73 -4.46 24.79 -24.69
N GLN A 74 -3.77 25.90 -24.39
CA GLN A 74 -2.35 25.88 -24.10
C GLN A 74 -2.03 25.00 -22.89
N HIS A 75 -2.75 25.19 -21.78
CA HIS A 75 -2.53 24.40 -20.56
C HIS A 75 -2.73 22.90 -20.78
N VAL A 76 -3.78 22.51 -21.51
CA VAL A 76 -4.03 21.08 -21.80
C VAL A 76 -2.98 20.52 -22.76
N CYS A 77 -2.52 21.29 -23.75
CA CYS A 77 -1.42 20.86 -24.63
C CYS A 77 -0.12 20.66 -23.85
N GLU A 78 0.24 21.59 -22.96
CA GLU A 78 1.42 21.45 -22.08
C GLU A 78 1.30 20.20 -21.20
N LYS A 79 0.12 19.95 -20.64
CA LYS A 79 -0.16 18.77 -19.83
C LYS A 79 -0.03 17.48 -20.65
N LEU A 80 -0.59 17.42 -21.86
CA LEU A 80 -0.49 16.26 -22.75
C LEU A 80 0.97 15.95 -23.11
N ILE A 81 1.76 16.97 -23.42
CA ILE A 81 3.20 16.81 -23.71
C ILE A 81 3.92 16.21 -22.49
N ALA A 82 3.64 16.74 -21.29
CA ALA A 82 4.22 16.23 -20.05
C ALA A 82 3.82 14.77 -19.77
N GLN A 83 2.55 14.41 -20.01
CA GLN A 83 2.05 13.03 -19.86
C GLN A 83 2.73 12.08 -20.84
N ILE A 84 2.83 12.45 -22.12
CA ILE A 84 3.51 11.65 -23.16
C ILE A 84 4.99 11.48 -22.82
N HIS A 85 5.68 12.54 -22.42
CA HIS A 85 7.07 12.47 -22.00
C HIS A 85 7.27 11.56 -20.78
N ALA A 86 6.37 11.61 -19.80
CA ALA A 86 6.43 10.73 -18.63
C ALA A 86 6.24 9.27 -19.03
N ILE A 87 5.28 8.98 -19.91
CA ILE A 87 5.04 7.62 -20.44
C ILE A 87 6.26 7.11 -21.22
N GLN A 88 6.82 7.91 -22.13
CA GLN A 88 8.02 7.56 -22.90
C GLN A 88 9.24 7.34 -22.00
N ARG A 89 9.41 8.16 -20.97
CA ARG A 89 10.47 7.97 -19.97
C ARG A 89 10.27 6.67 -19.19
N GLU A 90 9.04 6.31 -18.85
CA GLU A 90 8.76 5.03 -18.18
C GLU A 90 9.13 3.86 -19.09
N PHE A 91 8.82 3.91 -20.40
CA PHE A 91 9.28 2.93 -21.39
C PHE A 91 10.81 2.81 -21.48
N ALA A 92 11.52 3.94 -21.51
CA ALA A 92 12.98 3.95 -21.60
C ALA A 92 13.67 3.44 -20.32
N THR A 93 13.09 3.68 -19.15
CA THR A 93 13.69 3.35 -17.85
C THR A 93 13.29 1.98 -17.31
N GLN A 94 12.45 1.21 -18.01
CA GLN A 94 12.00 -0.13 -17.57
C GLN A 94 13.17 -1.07 -17.24
N LYS A 95 14.20 -1.10 -18.10
CA LYS A 95 15.38 -1.97 -17.90
C LYS A 95 16.18 -1.58 -16.66
N ILE A 96 16.20 -0.30 -16.33
CA ILE A 96 16.92 0.24 -15.17
C ILE A 96 16.15 -0.08 -13.89
N ARG A 97 14.82 0.14 -13.87
CA ARG A 97 13.96 -0.16 -12.71
C ARG A 97 13.87 -1.64 -12.37
N LYS A 98 14.00 -2.56 -13.34
CA LYS A 98 14.06 -4.00 -13.07
C LYS A 98 15.31 -4.39 -12.27
N ASN A 99 16.39 -3.64 -12.43
CA ASN A 99 17.67 -3.83 -11.75
C ASN A 99 17.85 -2.93 -10.54
N GLU A 100 16.91 -2.02 -10.25
CA GLU A 100 16.96 -1.29 -8.99
C GLU A 100 16.82 -2.30 -7.86
N PRO A 101 17.73 -2.25 -6.86
CA PRO A 101 17.55 -3.03 -5.66
C PRO A 101 16.19 -2.61 -5.11
N LYS A 102 15.23 -3.53 -5.15
CA LYS A 102 13.95 -3.38 -4.47
C LYS A 102 14.35 -2.91 -3.08
N GLN A 103 14.01 -1.68 -2.72
CA GLN A 103 14.17 -1.22 -1.34
C GLN A 103 13.24 -2.11 -0.54
N ALA A 104 13.74 -3.29 -0.17
CA ALA A 104 13.15 -4.19 0.78
C ALA A 104 13.16 -3.38 2.05
N VAL A 105 12.06 -2.67 2.23
CA VAL A 105 11.50 -2.23 3.49
C VAL A 105 12.62 -2.00 4.50
N ARG A 106 13.19 -0.78 4.50
CA ARG A 106 14.11 -0.27 5.54
C ARG A 106 13.53 -0.39 6.98
N TRP A 107 12.32 -0.93 7.11
CA TRP A 107 11.62 -1.32 8.33
C TRP A 107 11.73 -2.81 8.65
N GLN A 108 12.76 -3.50 8.17
CA GLN A 108 13.06 -4.83 8.67
C GLN A 108 13.54 -4.65 10.12
N ARG A 109 12.60 -4.77 11.09
CA ARG A 109 12.88 -4.64 12.53
C ARG A 109 14.20 -5.33 12.85
N SER A 110 15.10 -4.70 13.58
CA SER A 110 16.37 -5.33 13.95
C SER A 110 16.09 -6.61 14.75
N ILE A 111 17.00 -7.59 14.70
CA ILE A 111 16.88 -8.77 15.56
C ILE A 111 16.80 -8.38 17.04
N ASN A 112 17.53 -7.32 17.42
CA ASN A 112 17.48 -6.74 18.77
C ASN A 112 16.10 -6.20 19.13
N ASP A 113 15.39 -5.58 18.19
CA ASP A 113 14.03 -5.05 18.43
C ASP A 113 13.05 -6.20 18.71
N ILE A 114 13.20 -7.33 17.99
CA ILE A 114 12.37 -8.51 18.19
C ILE A 114 12.63 -9.14 19.57
N TYR A 115 13.90 -9.20 19.99
CA TYR A 115 14.27 -9.64 21.34
C TYR A 115 13.71 -8.72 22.43
N GLN A 116 13.74 -7.40 22.22
CA GLN A 116 13.11 -6.45 23.14
C GLN A 116 11.60 -6.66 23.24
N ASP A 117 10.92 -6.84 22.11
CA ASP A 117 9.48 -7.10 22.07
C ASP A 117 9.14 -8.42 22.77
N LEU A 118 9.93 -9.48 22.56
CA LEU A 118 9.76 -10.76 23.24
C LEU A 118 9.85 -10.59 24.77
N ASN A 119 10.81 -9.83 25.28
CA ASN A 119 10.93 -9.56 26.71
C ASN A 119 9.74 -8.77 27.27
N LYS A 120 9.25 -7.76 26.54
CA LYS A 120 8.04 -7.01 26.93
C LYS A 120 6.83 -7.92 27.03
N HIS A 121 6.62 -8.78 26.04
CA HIS A 121 5.50 -9.73 26.03
C HIS A 121 5.59 -10.74 27.18
N LYS A 122 6.79 -11.25 27.52
CA LYS A 122 7.00 -12.12 28.70
C LYS A 122 6.65 -11.41 30.01
N GLU A 123 7.00 -10.14 30.13
CA GLU A 123 6.65 -9.36 31.31
C GLU A 123 5.13 -9.10 31.40
N TRP A 124 4.48 -8.77 30.29
CA TRP A 124 3.02 -8.62 30.24
C TRP A 124 2.31 -9.91 30.60
N GLU A 125 2.76 -11.07 30.09
CA GLU A 125 2.19 -12.36 30.45
C GLU A 125 2.29 -12.61 31.96
N ARG A 126 3.45 -12.35 32.57
CA ARG A 126 3.65 -12.49 34.02
C ARG A 126 2.67 -11.61 34.81
N ARG A 127 2.53 -10.34 34.43
CA ARG A 127 1.61 -9.40 35.09
C ARG A 127 0.15 -9.84 34.93
N LEU A 128 -0.26 -10.24 33.73
CA LEU A 128 -1.62 -10.73 33.46
C LEU A 128 -1.94 -11.99 34.27
N LYS A 129 -1.00 -12.93 34.40
CA LYS A 129 -1.16 -14.13 35.24
C LYS A 129 -1.29 -13.78 36.73
N SER A 130 -0.56 -12.76 37.21
CA SER A 130 -0.73 -12.26 38.58
C SER A 130 -2.13 -11.68 38.78
N MET A 131 -2.58 -10.81 37.88
CA MET A 131 -3.92 -10.22 37.94
C MET A 131 -5.02 -11.28 37.90
N LEU A 132 -4.84 -12.34 37.11
CA LEU A 132 -5.76 -13.47 37.05
C LEU A 132 -5.88 -14.15 38.42
N ARG A 133 -4.74 -14.49 39.06
CA ARG A 133 -4.72 -15.10 40.39
C ARG A 133 -5.38 -14.23 41.46
N ASP A 134 -5.13 -12.92 41.41
CA ASP A 134 -5.74 -11.97 42.35
C ASP A 134 -7.26 -11.93 42.18
N LYS A 135 -7.74 -11.98 40.94
CA LYS A 135 -9.18 -12.01 40.61
C LYS A 135 -9.84 -13.33 40.97
N GLU A 136 -9.17 -14.46 40.75
CA GLU A 136 -9.62 -15.78 41.21
C GLU A 136 -9.73 -15.82 42.74
N ALA A 137 -8.79 -15.24 43.46
CA ALA A 137 -8.84 -15.15 44.92
C ALA A 137 -10.02 -14.30 45.43
N ILE A 138 -10.35 -13.20 44.73
CA ILE A 138 -11.53 -12.38 45.03
C ILE A 138 -12.81 -13.18 44.74
N PHE A 139 -12.90 -13.83 43.57
CA PHE A 139 -14.05 -14.66 43.19
C PHE A 139 -14.35 -15.73 44.25
N ASN A 140 -13.32 -16.41 44.77
CA ASN A 140 -13.46 -17.44 45.80
C ASN A 140 -13.86 -16.91 47.19
N ARG A 141 -13.68 -15.61 47.45
CA ARG A 141 -14.03 -14.96 48.75
C ARG A 141 -15.38 -14.24 48.71
N CYS A 142 -15.88 -13.89 47.52
CA CYS A 142 -17.14 -13.19 47.36
C CYS A 142 -18.33 -14.12 47.58
N ASN A 143 -19.26 -13.71 48.45
CA ASN A 143 -20.51 -14.42 48.73
C ASN A 143 -21.72 -13.82 47.99
N SER A 144 -21.54 -12.67 47.34
CA SER A 144 -22.59 -12.01 46.55
C SER A 144 -22.61 -12.53 45.12
N GLN A 145 -23.79 -12.95 44.65
CA GLN A 145 -23.98 -13.47 43.28
C GLN A 145 -23.63 -12.41 42.20
N PHE A 146 -23.86 -11.13 42.49
CA PHE A 146 -23.52 -10.03 41.58
C PHE A 146 -21.99 -9.86 41.45
N GLU A 147 -21.28 -9.90 42.56
CA GLU A 147 -19.81 -9.78 42.58
C GLU A 147 -19.14 -11.00 41.92
N GLN A 148 -19.69 -12.21 42.13
CA GLN A 148 -19.22 -13.42 41.46
C GLN A 148 -19.36 -13.34 39.94
N GLN A 149 -20.52 -12.89 39.43
CA GLN A 149 -20.71 -12.73 37.98
C GLN A 149 -19.76 -11.68 37.38
N GLN A 150 -19.52 -10.58 38.09
CA GLN A 150 -18.58 -9.55 37.64
C GLN A 150 -17.14 -10.06 37.61
N ALA A 151 -16.69 -10.72 38.67
CA ALA A 151 -15.36 -11.31 38.74
C ALA A 151 -15.16 -12.41 37.67
N GLN A 152 -16.18 -13.23 37.38
CA GLN A 152 -16.12 -14.24 36.33
C GLN A 152 -15.93 -13.63 34.93
N LYS A 153 -16.62 -12.53 34.61
CA LYS A 153 -16.42 -11.80 33.34
C LYS A 153 -15.00 -11.26 33.22
N GLU A 154 -14.46 -10.73 34.32
CA GLU A 154 -13.10 -10.19 34.35
C GLU A 154 -12.03 -11.29 34.21
N ILE A 155 -12.25 -12.45 34.83
CA ILE A 155 -11.41 -13.66 34.68
C ILE A 155 -11.36 -14.08 33.21
N LEU A 156 -12.52 -14.25 32.56
CA LEU A 156 -12.59 -14.62 31.13
C LEU A 156 -11.89 -13.59 30.23
N ALA A 157 -12.03 -12.29 30.55
CA ALA A 157 -11.35 -11.23 29.81
C ALA A 157 -9.82 -11.29 29.98
N LEU A 158 -9.33 -11.61 31.18
CA LEU A 158 -7.89 -11.79 31.46
C LEU A 158 -7.34 -13.03 30.75
N GLU A 159 -8.04 -14.15 30.80
CA GLU A 159 -7.68 -15.38 30.06
C GLU A 159 -7.56 -15.12 28.56
N GLY A 160 -8.54 -14.41 27.97
CA GLY A 160 -8.50 -14.03 26.56
C GLY A 160 -7.29 -13.14 26.21
N ARG A 161 -6.88 -12.25 27.12
CA ARG A 161 -5.67 -11.42 26.94
C ARG A 161 -4.40 -12.24 27.05
N ILE A 162 -4.34 -13.19 28.00
CA ILE A 162 -3.20 -14.10 28.17
C ILE A 162 -3.01 -14.94 26.90
N ASN A 163 -4.08 -15.53 26.37
CA ASN A 163 -4.03 -16.33 25.13
C ASN A 163 -3.48 -15.53 23.95
N ARG A 164 -3.94 -14.28 23.76
CA ARG A 164 -3.40 -13.39 22.72
C ARG A 164 -1.92 -13.06 22.95
N CYS A 165 -1.52 -12.87 24.21
CA CYS A 165 -0.13 -12.58 24.56
C CYS A 165 0.79 -13.78 24.25
N GLN A 166 0.34 -15.00 24.57
CA GLN A 166 1.06 -16.24 24.28
C GLN A 166 1.17 -16.52 22.78
N ALA A 167 0.09 -16.27 22.03
CA ALA A 167 0.14 -16.37 20.56
C ALA A 167 1.18 -15.40 19.98
N ALA A 168 1.24 -14.15 20.49
CA ALA A 168 2.24 -13.18 20.06
C ALA A 168 3.67 -13.60 20.43
N LEU A 169 3.89 -14.20 21.60
CA LEU A 169 5.19 -14.75 21.99
C LEU A 169 5.67 -15.84 21.01
N ILE A 170 4.80 -16.78 20.64
CA ILE A 170 5.12 -17.85 19.69
C ILE A 170 5.50 -17.26 18.31
N GLN A 171 4.78 -16.23 17.85
CA GLN A 171 5.11 -15.55 16.60
C GLN A 171 6.50 -14.90 16.65
N LEU A 172 6.82 -14.21 17.75
CA LEU A 172 8.13 -13.58 17.95
C LEU A 172 9.25 -14.62 18.00
N GLU A 173 9.04 -15.75 18.69
CA GLU A 173 10.00 -16.86 18.76
C GLU A 173 10.23 -17.51 17.39
N ASN A 174 9.17 -17.70 16.61
CA ASN A 174 9.28 -18.21 15.25
C ASN A 174 10.04 -17.25 14.33
N ASP A 175 9.82 -15.94 14.48
CA ASP A 175 10.51 -14.91 13.72
C ASP A 175 12.01 -14.84 14.05
N ILE A 176 12.38 -15.00 15.34
CA ILE A 176 13.77 -15.12 15.78
C ILE A 176 14.41 -16.36 15.15
N ASN A 177 13.80 -17.54 15.32
CA ASN A 177 14.30 -18.80 14.76
C ASN A 177 14.49 -18.73 13.24
N ARG A 178 13.55 -18.10 12.52
CA ARG A 178 13.63 -17.93 11.07
C ARG A 178 14.80 -17.05 10.65
N ARG A 179 15.14 -16.03 11.45
CA ARG A 179 16.25 -15.10 11.17
C ARG A 179 17.59 -15.72 11.52
N GLU A 180 17.68 -16.43 12.63
CA GLU A 180 18.89 -17.15 13.06
C GLU A 180 19.27 -18.28 12.09
N ARG A 181 18.31 -18.94 11.45
CA ARG A 181 18.58 -19.94 10.39
C ARG A 181 19.00 -19.35 9.04
N LYS A 182 18.81 -18.05 8.84
CA LYS A 182 19.08 -17.35 7.57
C LYS A 182 20.34 -16.48 7.61
N GLY A 183 20.85 -16.18 8.80
CA GLY A 183 22.17 -15.57 9.01
C GLY A 183 23.24 -16.65 9.05
#